data_AF-A0A7X8CZY0-F1
#
_entry.id   AF-A0A7X8CZY0-F1
#
_cell.length_a   1.000
_cell.length_b   1.000
_cell.length_c   1.000
_cell.angle_alpha   90.00
_cell.angle_beta   90.00
_cell.angle_gamma   90.00
#
_symmetry.space_group_name_H-M   'P 1'
#
loop_
_entity.id
_entity.type
_entity.pdbx_description
1 polymer ?
#
loop_
_entity_poly.entity_id
_entity_poly.type
_entity_poly.pdbx_seq_one_letter_code
_entity_poly.pdbx_strand_id
1 'polypeptide(L)'
;MKRSKKIILISHCILNSNSKVEGLSQYEGILNQVVDMIYKKGIGIIQLPCPEMIIYGIKRWGHVKEQFDTLFYRENCREMLKPIIGQVKSYMDTGY
;
A
#
# COMPACT_ATOMS: atom_id res chain seq x y z
N MET A 1 -2.94 -18.04 22.36
CA MET A 1 -2.03 -17.60 21.26
C MET A 1 -1.79 -16.10 21.40
N LYS A 2 -0.54 -15.61 21.35
CA LYS A 2 -0.24 -14.18 21.51
C LYS A 2 -0.47 -13.45 20.17
N ARG A 3 -1.57 -12.69 20.05
CA ARG A 3 -1.85 -11.80 18.90
C ARG A 3 -2.10 -10.38 19.43
N SER A 4 -1.46 -9.36 18.87
CA SER A 4 -1.66 -7.96 19.27
C SER A 4 -3.02 -7.39 18.87
N LYS A 5 -3.68 -8.04 17.91
CA LYS A 5 -4.94 -7.57 17.31
C LYS A 5 -4.87 -6.12 16.81
N LYS A 6 -3.73 -5.73 16.24
CA LYS A 6 -3.53 -4.41 15.64
C LYS A 6 -3.01 -4.61 14.24
N ILE A 7 -3.67 -4.01 13.25
CA ILE A 7 -3.30 -4.10 11.84
C ILE A 7 -3.31 -2.70 11.25
N ILE A 8 -2.35 -2.41 10.37
CA ILE A 8 -2.30 -1.20 9.57
C ILE A 8 -2.26 -1.55 8.08
N LEU A 9 -2.96 -0.77 7.28
CA LEU A 9 -2.89 -0.80 5.82
C LEU A 9 -1.82 0.20 5.38
N ILE A 10 -0.90 -0.22 4.51
CA ILE A 10 0.23 0.63 4.10
C ILE A 10 0.41 0.66 2.59
N SER A 11 0.73 1.82 2.04
CA SER A 11 1.03 1.95 0.61
C SER A 11 2.28 1.13 0.24
N HIS A 12 2.24 0.48 -0.93
CA HIS A 12 3.33 -0.36 -1.43
C HIS A 12 4.70 0.33 -1.38
N CYS A 13 4.77 1.61 -1.75
CA CYS A 13 6.01 2.38 -1.84
C CYS A 13 6.72 2.61 -0.49
N ILE A 14 6.04 2.43 0.65
CA ILE A 14 6.67 2.49 1.97
C ILE A 14 7.53 1.24 2.21
N LEU A 15 7.11 0.09 1.68
CA LEU A 15 7.83 -1.19 1.81
C LEU A 15 8.73 -1.48 0.61
N ASN A 16 8.54 -0.80 -0.51
CA ASN A 16 9.34 -0.99 -1.71
C ASN A 16 9.48 0.32 -2.50
N SER A 17 10.54 1.06 -2.21
CA SER A 17 10.85 2.32 -2.88
C SER A 17 11.07 2.18 -4.38
N ASN A 18 11.48 0.99 -4.84
CA ASN A 18 11.66 0.65 -6.25
C ASN A 18 10.36 0.65 -7.06
N SER A 19 9.21 0.91 -6.44
CA SER A 19 7.92 1.14 -7.12
C SER A 19 7.62 2.61 -7.41
N LYS A 20 8.44 3.52 -6.89
CA LYS A 20 8.36 4.96 -7.20
C LYS A 20 8.85 5.20 -8.62
N VAL A 21 8.47 6.34 -9.16
CA VAL A 21 9.05 6.86 -10.41
C VAL A 21 10.58 6.87 -10.30
N GLU A 22 11.24 6.41 -11.34
CA GLU A 22 12.69 6.33 -11.42
C GLU A 22 13.33 7.70 -11.10
N GLY A 23 14.34 7.70 -10.23
CA GLY A 23 15.03 8.92 -9.78
C GLY A 23 14.31 9.74 -8.70
N LEU A 24 13.08 9.40 -8.29
CA LEU A 24 12.35 10.13 -7.24
C LEU A 24 12.40 9.49 -5.85
N SER A 25 13.12 8.38 -5.70
CA SER A 25 13.25 7.76 -4.37
C SER A 25 14.33 8.45 -3.53
N GLN A 26 14.00 8.68 -2.26
CA GLN A 26 14.93 9.19 -1.24
C GLN A 26 15.48 8.08 -0.32
N TYR A 27 15.12 6.83 -0.58
CA TYR A 27 15.56 5.65 0.19
C TYR A 27 15.65 4.40 -0.69
N GLU A 28 16.54 3.47 -0.33
CA GLU A 28 16.94 2.36 -1.21
C GLU A 28 15.91 1.23 -1.31
N GLY A 29 15.06 1.04 -0.30
CA GLY A 29 14.06 -0.02 -0.29
C GLY A 29 12.89 0.27 0.63
N ILE A 30 12.99 -0.15 1.88
CA ILE A 30 11.95 0.12 2.89
C ILE A 30 12.19 1.50 3.51
N LEU A 31 11.13 2.27 3.74
CA LEU A 31 11.19 3.45 4.60
C LEU A 31 11.21 3.00 6.07
N ASN A 32 12.42 2.70 6.55
CA ASN A 32 12.68 2.16 7.89
C ASN A 32 12.04 2.96 9.02
N GLN A 33 12.04 4.29 8.96
CA GLN A 33 11.44 5.16 9.99
C GLN A 33 9.99 4.79 10.32
N VAL A 34 9.20 4.43 9.30
CA VAL A 34 7.81 4.03 9.47
C VAL A 34 7.71 2.57 9.91
N VAL A 35 8.45 1.68 9.24
CA VAL A 35 8.36 0.24 9.51
C VAL A 35 8.87 -0.13 10.90
N ASP A 36 9.96 0.48 11.35
CA ASP A 36 10.51 0.27 12.68
C ASP A 36 9.54 0.71 13.78
N MET A 37 8.79 1.80 13.54
CA MET A 37 7.76 2.27 14.48
C MET A 37 6.60 1.28 14.57
N ILE A 38 6.16 0.73 13.44
CA ILE A 38 5.09 -0.29 13.38
C ILE A 38 5.55 -1.57 14.08
N TYR A 39 6.78 -2.03 13.80
CA TYR A 39 7.39 -3.20 14.42
C TYR A 39 7.49 -3.07 15.95
N LYS A 40 8.04 -1.96 16.44
CA LYS A 40 8.18 -1.70 17.90
C LYS A 40 6.83 -1.68 18.64
N LYS A 41 5.73 -1.32 17.95
CA LYS A 41 4.36 -1.34 18.50
C LYS A 41 3.66 -2.69 18.38
N GLY A 42 4.31 -3.69 17.76
CA GLY A 42 3.75 -5.02 17.53
C GLY A 42 2.53 -5.02 16.60
N ILE A 43 2.48 -4.09 15.63
CA ILE A 43 1.36 -3.93 14.69
C ILE A 43 1.62 -4.78 13.43
N GLY A 44 0.64 -5.57 13.00
CA GLY A 44 0.70 -6.30 11.73
C GLY A 44 0.46 -5.40 10.52
N ILE A 45 0.99 -5.77 9.35
CA ILE A 45 0.92 -4.96 8.14
C ILE A 45 0.12 -5.70 7.05
N ILE A 46 -0.82 -5.00 6.42
CA ILE A 46 -1.38 -5.37 5.13
C ILE A 46 -0.86 -4.36 4.10
N GLN A 47 -0.13 -4.85 3.11
CA GLN A 47 0.37 -4.02 2.02
C GLN A 47 -0.74 -3.79 0.98
N LEU A 48 -1.01 -2.53 0.66
CA LEU A 48 -1.92 -2.16 -0.42
C LEU A 48 -1.22 -2.26 -1.78
N PRO A 49 -1.94 -2.63 -2.85
CA PRO A 49 -1.42 -2.59 -4.22
C PRO A 49 -1.08 -1.16 -4.62
N CYS A 50 -0.11 -1.02 -5.52
CA CYS A 50 0.21 0.27 -6.14
C CYS A 50 -0.47 0.35 -7.51
N PRO A 51 -1.61 1.05 -7.66
CA PRO A 51 -2.30 1.15 -8.95
C PRO A 51 -1.42 1.80 -10.02
N GLU A 52 -0.58 2.77 -9.64
CA GLU A 52 0.35 3.42 -10.56
C GLU A 52 1.36 2.43 -11.17
N MET A 53 1.93 1.56 -10.33
CA MET A 53 2.88 0.52 -10.78
C MET A 53 2.17 -0.57 -11.59
N ILE A 54 0.99 -0.99 -11.17
CA ILE A 54 0.25 -2.08 -11.83
C ILE A 54 -0.25 -1.65 -13.21
N ILE A 55 -0.74 -0.42 -13.34
CA ILE A 55 -1.34 0.07 -14.59
C ILE A 55 -0.27 0.62 -15.55
N TYR A 56 0.69 1.40 -15.03
CA TYR A 56 1.65 2.12 -15.89
C TYR A 56 3.07 1.55 -15.86
N GLY A 57 3.36 0.61 -14.95
CA GLY A 57 4.69 0.01 -14.82
C GLY A 57 5.73 0.96 -14.22
N ILE A 58 6.97 0.46 -14.13
CA ILE A 58 8.07 1.19 -13.46
C ILE A 58 8.60 2.37 -14.26
N LYS A 59 8.56 2.29 -15.60
CA LYS A 59 9.08 3.33 -16.51
C LYS A 59 8.13 4.53 -16.69
N ARG A 60 7.10 4.63 -15.86
CA ARG A 60 6.13 5.74 -15.88
C ARG A 60 6.78 7.05 -15.46
N TRP A 61 6.26 8.17 -15.95
CA TRP A 61 6.59 9.50 -15.43
C TRP A 61 5.71 9.90 -14.24
N GLY A 62 6.03 11.04 -13.62
CA GLY A 62 5.21 11.65 -12.58
C GLY A 62 3.86 12.10 -13.11
N HIS A 63 2.78 11.68 -12.46
CA HIS A 63 1.42 12.07 -12.82
C HIS A 63 0.83 12.97 -11.73
N VAL A 64 0.00 13.93 -12.13
CA VAL A 64 -0.84 14.70 -11.21
C VAL A 64 -2.17 13.99 -10.94
N LYS A 65 -2.88 14.42 -9.89
CA LYS A 65 -4.15 13.82 -9.48
C LYS A 65 -5.15 13.77 -10.63
N GLU A 66 -5.25 14.83 -11.40
CA GLU A 66 -6.20 14.99 -12.51
C GLU A 66 -5.96 13.96 -13.62
N GLN A 67 -4.70 13.54 -13.83
CA GLN A 67 -4.36 12.50 -14.81
C GLN A 67 -4.76 11.10 -14.33
N PHE A 68 -4.84 10.89 -13.01
CA PHE A 68 -5.38 9.66 -12.43
C PHE A 68 -6.89 9.70 -12.22
N ASP A 69 -7.52 10.86 -12.38
CA ASP A 69 -8.93 11.05 -12.04
C ASP A 69 -9.90 10.61 -13.16
N THR A 70 -9.64 9.44 -13.72
CA THR A 70 -10.47 8.85 -14.78
C THR A 70 -11.37 7.76 -14.22
N LEU A 71 -12.50 7.52 -14.88
CA LEU A 71 -13.42 6.42 -14.51
C LEU A 71 -12.67 5.08 -14.50
N PHE A 72 -11.91 4.81 -15.56
CA PHE A 72 -11.14 3.57 -15.69
C PHE A 72 -10.13 3.38 -14.55
N TYR A 73 -9.35 4.42 -14.20
CA TYR A 73 -8.36 4.31 -13.13
C TYR A 73 -9.01 4.10 -11.76
N ARG A 74 -10.10 4.85 -11.47
CA ARG A 74 -10.87 4.70 -10.23
C ARG A 74 -11.47 3.30 -10.09
N GLU A 75 -12.04 2.76 -11.17
CA GLU A 75 -12.61 1.40 -11.19
C GLU A 75 -11.53 0.35 -10.94
N ASN A 76 -10.39 0.43 -11.62
CA ASN A 76 -9.26 -0.49 -11.40
C ASN A 76 -8.76 -0.44 -9.95
N CYS A 77 -8.65 0.77 -9.35
CA CYS A 77 -8.30 0.90 -7.94
C CYS A 77 -9.29 0.17 -7.02
N ARG A 78 -10.60 0.27 -7.30
CA ARG A 78 -11.63 -0.43 -6.50
C ARG A 78 -11.53 -1.94 -6.65
N GLU A 79 -11.36 -2.44 -7.88
CA GLU A 79 -11.18 -3.87 -8.14
C GLU A 79 -9.99 -4.45 -7.39
N MET A 80 -8.83 -3.77 -7.44
CA MET A 80 -7.62 -4.19 -6.72
C MET A 80 -7.82 -4.27 -5.20
N LEU A 81 -8.68 -3.42 -4.63
CA LEU A 81 -8.94 -3.39 -3.19
C LEU A 81 -9.97 -4.42 -2.72
N LYS A 82 -10.81 -4.98 -3.61
CA LYS A 82 -11.83 -5.97 -3.23
C LYS A 82 -11.31 -7.10 -2.32
N PRO A 83 -10.23 -7.83 -2.66
CA PRO A 83 -9.74 -8.92 -1.80
C PRO A 83 -9.22 -8.41 -0.45
N ILE A 84 -8.64 -7.21 -0.41
CA ILE A 84 -8.11 -6.60 0.82
C ILE A 84 -9.25 -6.19 1.75
N ILE A 85 -10.32 -5.60 1.20
CA ILE A 85 -11.53 -5.28 1.96
C ILE A 85 -12.12 -6.54 2.59
N GLY A 86 -12.14 -7.66 1.86
CA GLY A 86 -12.55 -8.96 2.40
C GLY A 86 -11.70 -9.40 3.61
N GLN A 87 -10.37 -9.29 3.51
CA GLN A 87 -9.48 -9.60 4.62
C GLN A 87 -9.71 -8.66 5.83
N VAL A 88 -9.83 -7.36 5.59
CA VAL A 88 -10.08 -6.37 6.66
C VAL A 88 -11.40 -6.65 7.37
N LYS A 89 -12.46 -6.98 6.63
CA LYS A 89 -13.74 -7.39 7.23
C LYS A 89 -13.58 -8.62 8.13
N SER A 90 -12.88 -9.66 7.66
CA SER A 90 -12.62 -10.86 8.48
C SER A 90 -11.84 -10.56 9.77
N TYR A 91 -10.88 -9.62 9.73
CA TYR A 91 -10.22 -9.14 10.93
C TYR A 91 -11.19 -8.41 11.86
N MET A 92 -12.01 -7.49 11.35
CA MET A 92 -13.02 -6.78 12.14
C MET A 92 -14.02 -7.75 12.80
N ASP A 93 -14.48 -8.77 12.09
CA ASP A 93 -15.43 -9.78 12.59
C ASP A 93 -14.85 -10.60 13.77
N THR A 94 -13.52 -10.64 13.93
CA THR A 94 -12.83 -11.35 15.01
C THR A 94 -12.26 -10.41 16.09
N GLY A 95 -12.67 -9.14 16.06
CA GLY A 95 -12.37 -8.11 17.05
C GLY A 95 -10.92 -7.64 17.01
N TYR A 96 -10.38 -7.45 15.81
CA TYR A 96 -9.14 -6.70 15.54
C TYR A 96 -9.37 -5.21 15.55
#